data_AF-A0A0U5FV51-F1
#
_entry.id   AF-A0A0U5FV51-F1
#
_cell.length_a   1.000
_cell.length_b   1.000
_cell.length_c   1.000
_cell.angle_alpha   90.00
_cell.angle_beta   90.00
_cell.angle_gamma   90.00
#
_symmetry.space_group_name_H-M   'P 1'
#
loop_
_entity.id
_entity.type
_entity.pdbx_description
1 polymer ?
#
loop_
_entity_poly.entity_id
_entity_poly.type
_entity_poly.pdbx_seq_one_letter_code
_entity_poly.pdbx_strand_id
1 'polypeptide(L)'
;MQPPLDARSQTARDNFLKLGVSVSPIPAAEDKEVWRVDQNAGDPTQLEHMESLLEDCQLALNTGLRDEKLIDRRLPSILFGAFAKMKRAHLNTEESDTSTADHPPRLYGQQRLLANVVHEGKTENVRTTVDYTLVYGRRNRMAVNLVILKENSLDMQDKTWEALTAMGTIQRQKKNPGDNTGIYGLHTNSFEWHFLHLGAGSEYSALKLSWDTDKSQIIGLLEKICKQAIDLATKN
;
A
#
# COMPACT_ATOMS: atom_id res chain seq x y z
N MET A 1 -4.97 17.75 -21.52
CA MET A 1 -5.34 18.62 -20.37
C MET A 1 -5.46 17.74 -19.14
N GLN A 2 -4.48 17.77 -18.23
CA GLN A 2 -4.60 17.08 -16.93
C GLN A 2 -5.61 17.85 -16.06
N PRO A 3 -6.58 17.19 -15.41
CA PRO A 3 -7.49 17.87 -14.51
C PRO A 3 -6.74 18.33 -13.25
N PRO A 4 -7.12 19.48 -12.67
CA PRO A 4 -6.49 20.02 -11.47
C PRO A 4 -6.62 19.04 -10.29
N LEU A 5 -5.62 19.05 -9.40
CA LEU A 5 -5.57 18.22 -8.18
C LEU A 5 -6.86 18.28 -7.34
N ASP A 6 -7.57 19.42 -7.39
CA ASP A 6 -8.83 19.64 -6.68
C ASP A 6 -10.00 18.80 -7.23
N ALA A 7 -10.12 18.65 -8.55
CA ALA A 7 -11.21 17.90 -9.17
C ALA A 7 -11.14 16.38 -8.86
N ARG A 8 -9.92 15.85 -8.71
CA ARG A 8 -9.68 14.44 -8.35
C ARG A 8 -9.99 14.17 -6.86
N SER A 9 -9.61 15.11 -6.01
CA SER A 9 -9.96 15.08 -4.58
C SER A 9 -11.46 15.19 -4.34
N GLN A 10 -12.16 16.00 -5.15
CA GLN A 10 -13.61 16.12 -5.10
C GLN A 10 -14.30 14.80 -5.48
N THR A 11 -13.86 14.16 -6.58
CA THR A 11 -14.43 12.89 -7.05
C THR A 11 -14.25 11.76 -6.02
N ALA A 12 -13.08 11.68 -5.39
CA ALA A 12 -12.82 10.71 -4.32
C ALA A 12 -13.72 10.95 -3.10
N ARG A 13 -13.89 12.21 -2.68
CA ARG A 13 -14.77 12.60 -1.57
C ARG A 13 -16.23 12.27 -1.86
N ASP A 14 -16.74 12.59 -3.05
CA ASP A 14 -18.12 12.34 -3.42
C ASP A 14 -18.45 10.84 -3.44
N ASN A 15 -17.52 10.01 -3.94
CA ASN A 15 -17.68 8.55 -3.91
C ASN A 15 -17.53 7.95 -2.51
N PHE A 16 -16.78 8.60 -1.62
CA PHE A 16 -16.68 8.21 -0.22
C PHE A 16 -17.88 8.60 0.64
N LEU A 17 -18.44 9.78 0.38
CA LEU A 17 -19.70 10.19 0.98
C LEU A 17 -20.80 9.21 0.59
N LYS A 18 -20.77 8.67 -0.63
CA LYS A 18 -21.64 7.54 -1.01
C LYS A 18 -21.39 6.32 -0.12
N LEU A 19 -20.18 6.00 0.30
CA LEU A 19 -19.98 4.93 1.31
C LEU A 19 -20.54 5.28 2.71
N GLY A 20 -21.04 6.49 2.95
CA GLY A 20 -21.40 6.98 4.29
C GLY A 20 -20.15 7.29 5.13
N VAL A 21 -19.01 7.55 4.49
CA VAL A 21 -17.76 7.96 5.14
C VAL A 21 -17.47 9.39 4.70
N SER A 22 -17.32 10.30 5.66
CA SER A 22 -16.79 11.63 5.37
C SER A 22 -15.28 11.55 5.32
N VAL A 23 -14.66 11.94 4.20
CA VAL A 23 -13.20 11.98 4.06
C VAL A 23 -12.73 13.39 3.72
N SER A 24 -11.61 13.80 4.31
CA SER A 24 -10.98 15.08 4.03
C SER A 24 -9.50 14.93 3.69
N PRO A 25 -8.96 15.69 2.74
CA PRO A 25 -7.53 15.72 2.50
C PRO A 25 -6.81 16.32 3.71
N ILE A 26 -5.63 15.78 4.00
CA ILE A 26 -4.76 16.22 5.08
C ILE A 26 -4.06 17.55 4.72
N PRO A 27 -3.81 18.47 5.67
CA PRO A 27 -2.99 19.66 5.45
C PRO A 27 -1.59 19.33 4.91
N ALA A 28 -1.05 20.17 4.01
CA ALA A 28 0.21 19.89 3.31
C ALA A 28 1.44 19.65 4.23
N ALA A 29 1.44 20.19 5.46
CA ALA A 29 2.51 19.96 6.42
C ALA A 29 2.48 18.55 7.03
N GLU A 30 1.29 18.07 7.40
CA GLU A 30 1.05 16.73 7.94
C GLU A 30 1.19 15.66 6.84
N ASP A 31 0.76 15.98 5.61
CA ASP A 31 0.94 15.14 4.42
C ASP A 31 2.42 14.80 4.20
N LYS A 32 3.31 15.79 4.35
CA LYS A 32 4.78 15.58 4.23
C LYS A 32 5.36 14.68 5.33
N GLU A 33 4.76 14.64 6.50
CA GLU A 33 5.24 13.81 7.61
C GLU A 33 4.92 12.32 7.38
N VAL A 34 3.71 12.03 6.89
CA VAL A 34 3.28 10.67 6.52
C VAL A 34 4.24 10.06 5.50
N TRP A 35 4.69 10.84 4.53
CA TRP A 35 5.57 10.40 3.44
C TRP A 35 7.06 10.56 3.70
N ARG A 36 7.46 10.97 4.91
CA ARG A 36 8.87 11.09 5.26
C ARG A 36 9.49 9.69 5.35
N VAL A 37 10.61 9.52 4.66
CA VAL A 37 11.43 8.32 4.63
C VAL A 37 12.78 8.66 5.25
N ASP A 38 13.38 7.72 5.99
CA ASP A 38 14.72 7.90 6.55
C ASP A 38 15.76 8.03 5.43
N GLN A 39 16.80 8.84 5.64
CA GLN A 39 17.84 9.10 4.63
C GLN A 39 18.66 7.85 4.26
N ASN A 40 18.59 6.79 5.07
CA ASN A 40 19.24 5.49 4.84
C ASN A 40 18.30 4.43 4.26
N ALA A 41 17.09 4.81 3.84
CA ALA A 41 16.13 3.87 3.30
C ALA A 41 16.45 3.54 1.83
N GLY A 42 16.28 2.27 1.44
CA GLY A 42 16.78 1.76 0.16
C GLY A 42 18.29 1.52 0.22
N ASP A 43 18.68 0.34 0.71
CA ASP A 43 20.08 -0.10 0.70
C ASP A 43 20.56 -0.20 -0.76
N PRO A 44 21.62 0.51 -1.16
CA PRO A 44 22.11 0.50 -2.54
C PRO A 44 22.35 -0.92 -3.07
N THR A 45 22.89 -1.81 -2.24
CA THR A 45 23.18 -3.20 -2.62
C THR A 45 21.91 -3.98 -2.94
N GLN A 46 20.86 -3.77 -2.14
CA GLN A 46 19.56 -4.38 -2.37
C GLN A 46 18.89 -3.82 -3.63
N LEU A 47 19.03 -2.51 -3.86
CA LEU A 47 18.49 -1.86 -5.04
C LEU A 47 19.16 -2.42 -6.30
N GLU A 48 20.48 -2.57 -6.31
CA GLU A 48 21.24 -3.20 -7.40
C GLU A 48 20.78 -4.65 -7.66
N HIS A 49 20.65 -5.46 -6.60
CA HIS A 49 20.18 -6.85 -6.75
C HIS A 49 18.76 -6.91 -7.34
N MET A 50 17.88 -6.02 -6.88
CA MET A 50 16.52 -5.94 -7.38
C MET A 50 16.50 -5.47 -8.84
N GLU A 51 17.30 -4.47 -9.21
CA GLU A 51 17.42 -4.00 -10.59
C GLU A 51 17.89 -5.12 -11.53
N SER A 52 18.93 -5.86 -11.14
CA SER A 52 19.38 -7.04 -11.87
C SER A 52 18.26 -8.07 -12.06
N LEU A 53 17.45 -8.34 -11.03
CA LEU A 53 16.29 -9.24 -11.16
C LEU A 53 15.22 -8.70 -12.12
N LEU A 54 15.00 -7.38 -12.15
CA LEU A 54 14.04 -6.77 -13.08
C LEU A 54 14.55 -6.82 -14.52
N GLU A 55 15.85 -6.67 -14.74
CA GLU A 55 16.52 -6.84 -16.04
C GLU A 55 16.43 -8.29 -16.52
N ASP A 56 16.66 -9.26 -15.63
CA ASP A 56 16.48 -10.68 -15.94
C ASP A 56 15.04 -11.00 -16.35
N CYS A 57 14.05 -10.41 -15.68
CA CYS A 57 12.64 -10.55 -16.06
C CYS A 57 12.37 -10.00 -17.46
N GLN A 58 12.97 -8.85 -17.79
CA GLN A 58 12.84 -8.24 -19.12
C GLN A 58 13.47 -9.14 -20.20
N LEU A 59 14.66 -9.67 -19.95
CA LEU A 59 15.36 -10.57 -20.87
C LEU A 59 14.58 -11.88 -21.06
N ALA A 60 14.08 -12.47 -19.98
CA ALA A 60 13.34 -13.73 -20.01
C ALA A 60 12.00 -13.62 -20.77
N LEU A 61 11.32 -12.48 -20.68
CA LEU A 61 10.07 -12.23 -21.40
C LEU A 61 10.28 -11.68 -22.81
N ASN A 62 11.52 -11.35 -23.17
CA ASN A 62 11.88 -10.71 -24.44
C ASN A 62 11.04 -9.46 -24.72
N THR A 63 10.93 -8.58 -23.73
CA THR A 63 10.10 -7.35 -23.78
C THR A 63 10.95 -6.09 -23.76
N GLY A 64 10.34 -4.96 -24.11
CA GLY A 64 10.96 -3.63 -23.91
C GLY A 64 11.03 -3.21 -22.44
N LEU A 65 11.67 -2.07 -22.17
CA LEU A 65 11.86 -1.51 -20.81
C LEU A 65 10.52 -1.21 -20.09
N ARG A 66 9.49 -0.83 -20.83
CA ARG A 66 8.13 -0.60 -20.34
C ARG A 66 7.16 -1.46 -21.15
N ASP A 67 6.72 -2.56 -20.56
CA ASP A 67 5.80 -3.52 -21.15
C ASP A 67 4.84 -4.02 -20.06
N GLU A 68 3.55 -4.13 -20.39
CA GLU A 68 2.51 -4.60 -19.47
C GLU A 68 2.78 -6.02 -18.94
N LYS A 69 3.41 -6.86 -19.76
CA LYS A 69 3.77 -8.24 -19.38
C LYS A 69 4.77 -8.28 -18.22
N LEU A 70 5.53 -7.21 -18.02
CA LEU A 70 6.49 -7.13 -16.92
C LEU A 70 5.81 -6.85 -15.58
N ILE A 71 4.62 -6.25 -15.56
CA ILE A 71 3.95 -5.81 -14.33
C ILE A 71 3.79 -6.95 -13.32
N ASP A 72 3.35 -8.12 -13.81
CA ASP A 72 3.12 -9.32 -13.01
C ASP A 72 4.38 -9.92 -12.39
N ARG A 73 5.57 -9.54 -12.88
CA ARG A 73 6.86 -9.99 -12.36
C ARG A 73 7.54 -8.90 -11.55
N ARG A 74 7.50 -7.67 -12.03
CA ARG A 74 8.10 -6.49 -11.39
C ARG A 74 7.47 -6.22 -10.04
N LEU A 75 6.14 -6.13 -9.96
CA LEU A 75 5.47 -5.75 -8.71
C LEU A 75 5.77 -6.75 -7.58
N PRO A 76 5.58 -8.08 -7.73
CA PRO A 76 5.92 -9.01 -6.66
C PRO A 76 7.39 -9.00 -6.28
N SER A 77 8.31 -8.90 -7.25
CA SER A 77 9.76 -8.83 -6.98
C SER A 77 10.12 -7.64 -6.08
N ILE A 78 9.55 -6.46 -6.37
CA ILE A 78 9.78 -5.24 -5.60
C ILE A 78 9.19 -5.37 -4.20
N LEU A 79 7.93 -5.82 -4.08
CA LEU A 79 7.26 -5.98 -2.79
C LEU A 79 7.97 -7.01 -1.90
N PHE A 80 8.32 -8.17 -2.47
CA PHE A 80 9.01 -9.23 -1.73
C PHE A 80 10.42 -8.80 -1.35
N GLY A 81 11.16 -8.13 -2.24
CA GLY A 81 12.49 -7.60 -1.94
C GLY A 81 12.46 -6.64 -0.74
N ALA A 82 11.58 -5.64 -0.76
CA ALA A 82 11.45 -4.67 0.31
C ALA A 82 11.00 -5.30 1.64
N PHE A 83 9.94 -6.12 1.62
CA PHE A 83 9.40 -6.72 2.84
C PHE A 83 10.31 -7.81 3.43
N ALA A 84 11.01 -8.58 2.60
CA ALA A 84 11.95 -9.59 3.08
C ALA A 84 13.13 -8.96 3.83
N LYS A 85 13.67 -7.84 3.35
CA LYS A 85 14.72 -7.11 4.07
C LYS A 85 14.27 -6.68 5.45
N MET A 86 13.10 -6.04 5.57
CA MET A 86 12.61 -5.59 6.88
C MET A 86 12.37 -6.74 7.84
N LYS A 87 11.86 -7.87 7.34
CA LYS A 87 11.70 -9.07 8.17
C LYS A 87 13.03 -9.66 8.61
N ARG A 88 14.04 -9.73 7.73
CA ARG A 88 15.39 -10.22 8.08
C ARG A 88 16.05 -9.32 9.13
N ALA A 89 15.95 -8.00 8.97
CA ALA A 89 16.48 -7.05 9.94
C ALA A 89 15.85 -7.23 11.33
N HIS A 90 14.53 -7.46 11.38
CA HIS A 90 13.83 -7.77 12.63
C HIS A 90 14.29 -9.10 13.25
N LEU A 91 14.37 -10.19 12.45
CA LEU A 91 14.84 -11.49 12.93
C LEU A 91 16.26 -11.41 13.53
N ASN A 92 17.17 -10.70 12.86
CA ASN A 92 18.56 -10.56 13.34
C ASN A 92 18.67 -9.71 14.62
N THR A 93 17.66 -8.90 14.95
CA THR A 93 17.65 -8.08 16.17
C THR A 93 17.13 -8.88 17.37
N GLU A 94 16.26 -9.88 17.15
CA GLU A 94 15.63 -10.66 18.24
C GLU A 94 16.43 -11.90 18.69
N GLU A 95 17.58 -12.22 18.08
CA GLU A 95 18.44 -13.35 18.50
C GLU A 95 19.07 -13.18 19.90
N SER A 96 18.81 -12.07 20.62
CA SER A 96 19.32 -11.86 22.00
C SER A 96 18.32 -12.09 23.13
N ASP A 97 17.01 -12.23 22.89
CA ASP A 97 16.05 -12.53 23.97
C ASP A 97 14.95 -13.49 23.49
N THR A 98 14.94 -14.68 24.06
CA THR A 98 13.91 -15.70 23.88
C THR A 98 12.55 -15.21 24.41
N SER A 99 11.69 -14.58 23.58
CA SER A 99 10.21 -14.59 23.72
C SER A 99 9.46 -13.78 22.65
N THR A 100 8.71 -14.47 21.77
CA THR A 100 7.34 -14.12 21.30
C THR A 100 7.06 -12.99 20.27
N ALA A 101 7.80 -12.84 19.18
CA ALA A 101 7.21 -12.28 17.95
C ALA A 101 6.47 -13.40 17.15
N ASP A 102 5.39 -13.95 17.71
CA ASP A 102 4.77 -15.18 17.18
C ASP A 102 4.15 -15.02 15.77
N HIS A 103 4.00 -13.80 15.23
CA HIS A 103 3.39 -13.59 13.91
C HIS A 103 3.98 -12.41 13.12
N PRO A 104 5.05 -12.63 12.32
CA PRO A 104 5.55 -11.59 11.42
C PRO A 104 4.48 -11.20 10.39
N PRO A 105 4.45 -9.94 9.92
CA PRO A 105 3.49 -9.49 8.91
C PRO A 105 3.50 -10.37 7.67
N ARG A 106 2.34 -10.58 7.04
CA ARG A 106 2.19 -11.48 5.89
C ARG A 106 1.58 -10.74 4.72
N LEU A 107 2.14 -10.94 3.54
CA LEU A 107 1.51 -10.49 2.31
C LEU A 107 0.61 -11.61 1.81
N TYR A 108 -0.70 -11.34 1.74
CA TYR A 108 -1.65 -12.23 1.08
C TYR A 108 -1.90 -11.72 -0.33
N GLY A 109 -1.94 -12.64 -1.29
CA GLY A 109 -2.39 -12.35 -2.65
C GLY A 109 -3.92 -12.42 -2.76
N GLN A 110 -4.42 -11.67 -3.74
CA GLN A 110 -5.79 -11.61 -4.26
C GLN A 110 -6.89 -11.85 -3.22
N GLN A 111 -7.41 -10.76 -2.66
CA GLN A 111 -8.55 -10.76 -1.76
C GLN A 111 -9.73 -10.03 -2.40
N ARG A 112 -10.91 -10.65 -2.37
CA ARG A 112 -12.16 -9.99 -2.78
C ARG A 112 -12.78 -9.31 -1.57
N LEU A 113 -12.91 -7.98 -1.63
CA LEU A 113 -13.63 -7.20 -0.63
C LEU A 113 -15.05 -6.91 -1.10
N LEU A 114 -15.97 -7.00 -0.16
CA LEU A 114 -17.35 -6.55 -0.32
C LEU A 114 -17.51 -5.26 0.48
N ALA A 115 -17.70 -4.16 -0.24
CA ALA A 115 -17.98 -2.85 0.33
C ALA A 115 -19.47 -2.52 0.15
N ASN A 116 -20.10 -1.98 1.17
CA ASN A 116 -21.47 -1.49 1.08
C ASN A 116 -21.41 0.02 0.79
N VAL A 117 -21.76 0.42 -0.44
CA VAL A 117 -21.84 1.82 -0.88
C VAL A 117 -23.30 2.27 -0.85
N VAL A 118 -23.59 3.40 -0.23
CA VAL A 118 -24.89 4.06 -0.28
C VAL A 118 -24.93 5.04 -1.46
N HIS A 119 -25.57 4.66 -2.56
CA HIS A 119 -25.81 5.54 -3.69
C HIS A 119 -27.29 5.94 -3.72
N GLU A 120 -27.58 7.25 -3.68
CA GLU A 120 -28.96 7.78 -3.75
C GLU A 120 -29.93 7.17 -2.73
N GLY A 121 -29.45 6.90 -1.50
CA GLY A 121 -30.24 6.28 -0.44
C GLY A 121 -30.45 4.76 -0.58
N LYS A 122 -29.90 4.13 -1.61
CA LYS A 122 -29.85 2.67 -1.77
C LYS A 122 -28.46 2.15 -1.41
N THR A 123 -28.41 1.10 -0.59
CA THR A 123 -27.16 0.40 -0.30
C THR A 123 -26.89 -0.63 -1.39
N GLU A 124 -25.85 -0.42 -2.17
CA GLU A 124 -25.33 -1.35 -3.17
C GLU A 124 -24.04 -2.01 -2.68
N ASN A 125 -23.88 -3.29 -3.00
CA ASN A 125 -22.67 -4.03 -2.68
C ASN A 125 -21.67 -3.85 -3.82
N VAL A 126 -20.67 -2.98 -3.62
CA VAL A 126 -19.54 -2.83 -4.55
C VAL A 126 -18.48 -3.87 -4.21
N ARG A 127 -18.15 -4.70 -5.20
CA ARG A 127 -17.05 -5.66 -5.11
C ARG A 127 -15.77 -4.98 -5.59
N THR A 128 -14.82 -4.81 -4.67
CA THR A 128 -13.46 -4.38 -5.03
C THR A 128 -12.53 -5.58 -4.85
N THR A 129 -11.75 -5.90 -5.87
CA THR A 129 -10.68 -6.90 -5.74
C THR A 129 -9.40 -6.17 -5.36
N VAL A 130 -8.75 -6.64 -4.31
CA VAL A 130 -7.45 -6.17 -3.86
C VAL A 130 -6.43 -7.22 -4.25
N ASP A 131 -5.38 -6.82 -4.95
CA ASP A 131 -4.34 -7.72 -5.46
C ASP A 131 -3.42 -8.23 -4.36
N TYR A 132 -3.07 -7.37 -3.39
CA TYR A 132 -2.31 -7.80 -2.22
C TYR A 132 -2.74 -7.07 -0.95
N THR A 133 -2.64 -7.75 0.19
CA THR A 133 -2.81 -7.13 1.51
C THR A 133 -1.68 -7.50 2.43
N LEU A 134 -1.03 -6.51 3.06
CA LEU A 134 -0.10 -6.75 4.16
C LEU A 134 -0.90 -6.79 5.46
N VAL A 135 -0.91 -7.94 6.12
CA VAL A 135 -1.56 -8.12 7.41
C VAL A 135 -0.56 -8.30 8.54
N TYR A 136 -0.97 -8.01 9.75
CA TYR A 136 -0.22 -8.23 10.98
C TYR A 136 -1.14 -8.74 12.10
N GLY A 137 -0.54 -9.19 13.21
CA GLY A 137 -1.26 -9.70 14.37
C GLY A 137 -1.48 -11.22 14.36
N ARG A 138 -2.18 -11.70 15.39
CA ARG A 138 -2.37 -13.13 15.66
C ARG A 138 -3.36 -13.77 14.70
N ARG A 139 -3.27 -15.09 14.49
CA ARG A 139 -4.16 -15.83 13.57
C ARG A 139 -5.66 -15.56 13.79
N ASN A 140 -6.08 -15.32 15.04
CA ASN A 140 -7.46 -15.03 15.42
C ASN A 140 -7.81 -13.53 15.48
N ARG A 141 -6.82 -12.64 15.32
CA ARG A 141 -6.93 -11.18 15.39
C ARG A 141 -5.96 -10.54 14.40
N MET A 142 -6.13 -10.85 13.11
CA MET A 142 -5.34 -10.21 12.04
C MET A 142 -5.95 -8.85 11.69
N ALA A 143 -5.07 -7.86 11.50
CA ALA A 143 -5.40 -6.54 11.00
C ALA A 143 -4.63 -6.27 9.71
N VAL A 144 -5.19 -5.45 8.83
CA VAL A 144 -4.55 -5.04 7.57
C VAL A 144 -3.82 -3.71 7.79
N ASN A 145 -2.56 -3.65 7.40
CA ASN A 145 -1.75 -2.43 7.40
C ASN A 145 -1.68 -1.76 6.01
N LEU A 146 -1.64 -2.57 4.94
CA LEU A 146 -1.51 -2.09 3.56
C LEU A 146 -2.45 -2.85 2.64
N VAL A 147 -3.10 -2.12 1.74
CA VAL A 147 -3.93 -2.60 0.63
C VAL A 147 -3.23 -2.24 -0.68
N ILE A 148 -3.09 -3.17 -1.60
CA ILE A 148 -2.44 -2.94 -2.90
C ILE A 148 -3.41 -3.29 -4.02
N LEU A 149 -3.69 -2.30 -4.86
CA LEU A 149 -4.43 -2.45 -6.11
C LEU A 149 -3.41 -2.38 -7.25
N LYS A 150 -3.37 -3.43 -8.06
CA LYS A 150 -2.49 -3.54 -9.22
C LYS A 150 -3.26 -3.14 -10.47
N GLU A 151 -2.67 -2.26 -11.27
CA GLU A 151 -3.13 -1.98 -12.62
C GLU A 151 -2.27 -2.78 -13.61
N ASN A 152 -2.91 -3.48 -14.56
CA ASN A 152 -2.21 -4.31 -15.55
C ASN A 152 -1.92 -3.54 -16.85
N SER A 153 -2.30 -2.25 -16.90
CA SER A 153 -2.06 -1.34 -18.01
C SER A 153 -0.90 -0.39 -17.70
N LEU A 154 -0.11 -0.03 -18.72
CA LEU A 154 0.88 1.04 -18.60
C LEU A 154 0.23 2.41 -18.39
N ASP A 155 -0.96 2.61 -18.95
CA ASP A 155 -1.77 3.80 -18.75
C ASP A 155 -2.54 3.66 -17.43
N MET A 156 -1.93 4.14 -16.35
CA MET A 156 -2.51 4.06 -15.01
C MET A 156 -3.66 5.04 -14.87
N GLN A 157 -4.89 4.51 -14.82
CA GLN A 157 -6.07 5.34 -14.56
C GLN A 157 -6.07 5.84 -13.12
N ASP A 158 -6.66 7.01 -12.87
CA ASP A 158 -6.77 7.50 -11.49
C ASP A 158 -7.89 6.78 -10.74
N LYS A 159 -7.54 5.62 -10.16
CA LYS A 159 -8.41 4.79 -9.32
C LYS A 159 -8.19 5.04 -7.83
N THR A 160 -7.76 6.25 -7.46
CA THR A 160 -7.57 6.64 -6.04
C THR A 160 -8.81 6.35 -5.19
N TRP A 161 -10.00 6.59 -5.74
CA TRP A 161 -11.25 6.33 -5.03
C TRP A 161 -11.51 4.83 -4.78
N GLU A 162 -11.11 3.92 -5.67
CA GLU A 162 -11.26 2.46 -5.49
C GLU A 162 -10.35 1.98 -4.37
N ALA A 163 -9.10 2.44 -4.37
CA ALA A 163 -8.12 2.10 -3.35
C ALA A 163 -8.57 2.61 -1.98
N LEU A 164 -8.98 3.87 -1.90
CA LEU A 164 -9.58 4.40 -0.69
C LEU A 164 -10.80 3.54 -0.30
N THR A 165 -11.73 3.22 -1.21
CA THR A 165 -12.96 2.46 -0.89
C THR A 165 -12.64 1.13 -0.21
N ALA A 166 -11.63 0.41 -0.74
CA ALA A 166 -11.10 -0.80 -0.12
C ALA A 166 -10.55 -0.53 1.29
N MET A 167 -9.72 0.51 1.45
CA MET A 167 -9.15 0.92 2.74
C MET A 167 -10.21 1.25 3.79
N GLY A 168 -11.21 2.07 3.43
CA GLY A 168 -12.30 2.46 4.33
C GLY A 168 -13.19 1.28 4.71
N THR A 169 -13.43 0.36 3.78
CA THR A 169 -14.17 -0.89 4.06
C THR A 169 -13.44 -1.74 5.09
N ILE A 170 -12.12 -1.93 4.92
CA ILE A 170 -11.29 -2.67 5.87
C ILE A 170 -11.25 -1.98 7.23
N GLN A 171 -11.08 -0.66 7.25
CA GLN A 171 -11.03 0.11 8.50
C GLN A 171 -12.33 0.00 9.30
N ARG A 172 -13.50 0.02 8.65
CA ARG A 172 -14.80 -0.22 9.31
C ARG A 172 -14.97 -1.62 9.86
N GLN A 173 -14.37 -2.61 9.22
CA GLN A 173 -14.43 -4.01 9.65
C GLN A 173 -13.47 -4.31 10.81
N LYS A 174 -12.58 -3.39 11.18
CA LYS A 174 -11.71 -3.55 12.36
C LYS A 174 -12.58 -3.69 13.62
N LYS A 175 -12.47 -4.84 14.27
CA LYS A 175 -13.23 -5.18 15.49
C LYS A 175 -12.75 -4.45 16.75
N ASN A 176 -11.54 -3.87 16.71
CA ASN A 176 -10.93 -3.19 17.84
C ASN A 176 -10.73 -1.70 17.52
N PRO A 177 -11.68 -0.83 17.90
CA PRO A 177 -11.62 0.62 17.65
C PRO A 177 -10.51 1.36 18.43
N GLY A 178 -9.76 0.66 19.29
CA GLY A 178 -8.64 1.23 20.05
C GLY A 178 -7.30 1.30 19.29
N ASP A 179 -7.15 0.53 18.21
CA ASP A 179 -5.97 0.62 17.32
C ASP A 179 -6.20 1.76 16.34
N ASN A 180 -5.95 2.98 16.82
CA ASN A 180 -6.10 4.25 16.11
C ASN A 180 -5.05 4.43 14.99
N THR A 181 -4.63 3.34 14.36
CA THR A 181 -3.60 3.32 13.33
C THR A 181 -4.28 3.37 11.98
N GLY A 182 -3.94 4.39 11.21
CA GLY A 182 -4.34 4.50 9.81
C GLY A 182 -3.97 3.27 9.00
N ILE A 183 -4.50 3.20 7.79
CA ILE A 183 -4.23 2.13 6.83
C ILE A 183 -3.54 2.73 5.60
N TYR A 184 -2.56 2.02 5.07
CA TYR A 184 -1.91 2.39 3.82
C TYR A 184 -2.63 1.77 2.62
N GLY A 185 -2.60 2.49 1.51
CA GLY A 185 -3.02 2.04 0.21
C GLY A 185 -1.89 2.24 -0.78
N LEU A 186 -1.83 1.36 -1.78
CA LEU A 186 -0.96 1.50 -2.93
C LEU A 186 -1.76 1.14 -4.17
N HIS A 187 -1.89 2.08 -5.09
CA HIS A 187 -2.32 1.79 -6.45
C HIS A 187 -1.07 1.86 -7.34
N THR A 188 -0.79 0.83 -8.14
CA THR A 188 0.43 0.80 -8.95
C THR A 188 0.34 -0.14 -10.15
N ASN A 189 1.05 0.17 -11.22
CA ASN A 189 1.36 -0.74 -12.32
C ASN A 189 2.83 -1.17 -12.33
N SER A 190 3.52 -1.12 -11.19
CA SER A 190 4.97 -1.34 -11.00
C SER A 190 5.91 -0.28 -11.60
N PHE A 191 5.42 0.61 -12.46
CA PHE A 191 6.18 1.73 -13.02
C PHE A 191 5.77 3.05 -12.38
N GLU A 192 4.47 3.27 -12.17
CA GLU A 192 3.88 4.39 -11.45
C GLU A 192 3.36 3.91 -10.09
N TRP A 193 3.58 4.70 -9.05
CA TRP A 193 3.33 4.33 -7.66
C TRP A 193 2.52 5.42 -6.98
N HIS A 194 1.24 5.15 -6.72
CA HIS A 194 0.34 6.05 -6.01
C HIS A 194 0.13 5.53 -4.58
N PHE A 195 0.90 6.06 -3.65
CA PHE A 195 0.74 5.80 -2.23
C PHE A 195 -0.42 6.60 -1.67
N LEU A 196 -1.19 5.97 -0.80
CA LEU A 196 -2.34 6.53 -0.10
C LEU A 196 -2.22 6.18 1.38
N HIS A 197 -2.67 7.06 2.24
CA HIS A 197 -2.81 6.75 3.66
C HIS A 197 -4.13 7.33 4.13
N LEU A 198 -4.94 6.48 4.75
CA LEU A 198 -6.21 6.84 5.36
C LEU A 198 -6.02 6.78 6.87
N GLY A 199 -6.03 7.95 7.49
CA GLY A 199 -5.89 8.12 8.92
C GLY A 199 -7.13 7.67 9.69
N ALA A 200 -7.03 7.69 11.01
CA ALA A 200 -8.09 7.18 11.87
C ALA A 200 -9.34 8.07 11.87
N GLY A 201 -9.17 9.38 11.67
CA GLY A 201 -10.26 10.35 11.57
C GLY A 201 -10.89 10.45 10.17
N SER A 202 -10.60 9.50 9.28
CA SER A 202 -11.02 9.51 7.87
C SER A 202 -10.38 10.64 7.05
N GLU A 203 -9.27 11.20 7.50
CA GLU A 203 -8.41 12.05 6.68
C GLU A 203 -7.53 11.22 5.74
N TYR A 204 -7.24 11.70 4.53
CA TYR A 204 -6.33 11.00 3.63
C TYR A 204 -5.22 11.87 3.06
N SER A 205 -4.08 11.22 2.83
CA SER A 205 -2.93 11.76 2.10
C SER A 205 -2.63 10.90 0.88
N ALA A 206 -1.97 11.50 -0.11
CA ALA A 206 -1.59 10.84 -1.35
C ALA A 206 -0.23 11.30 -1.84
N LEU A 207 0.59 10.36 -2.34
CA LEU A 207 1.88 10.63 -2.94
C LEU A 207 2.02 9.84 -4.24
N LYS A 208 2.41 10.53 -5.32
CA LYS A 208 2.67 9.92 -6.63
C LYS A 208 4.16 9.92 -6.88
N LEU A 209 4.71 8.75 -7.20
CA LEU A 209 6.12 8.52 -7.49
C LEU A 209 6.26 7.73 -8.80
N SER A 210 7.39 7.88 -9.47
CA SER A 210 7.75 7.09 -10.64
C SER A 210 8.93 6.19 -10.32
N TRP A 211 8.87 4.94 -10.75
CA TRP A 211 9.99 4.00 -10.60
C TRP A 211 11.24 4.50 -11.31
N ASP A 212 11.14 5.33 -12.35
CA ASP A 212 12.33 5.76 -13.08
C ASP A 212 13.12 6.84 -12.31
N THR A 213 12.45 7.61 -11.45
CA THR A 213 13.04 8.77 -10.74
C THR A 213 13.15 8.56 -9.24
N ASP A 214 12.25 7.78 -8.64
CA ASP A 214 12.00 7.80 -7.19
C ASP A 214 12.22 6.42 -6.53
N LYS A 215 13.04 5.54 -7.14
CA LYS A 215 13.25 4.14 -6.68
C LYS A 215 13.53 4.03 -5.18
N SER A 216 14.52 4.77 -4.69
CA SER A 216 14.92 4.72 -3.28
C SER A 216 13.79 5.17 -2.35
N GLN A 217 13.01 6.17 -2.76
CA GLN A 217 11.86 6.64 -2.00
C GLN A 217 10.72 5.60 -1.98
N ILE A 218 10.43 4.98 -3.14
CA ILE A 218 9.43 3.90 -3.24
C ILE A 218 9.80 2.75 -2.31
N ILE A 219 11.05 2.28 -2.37
CA ILE A 219 11.53 1.20 -1.51
C ILE A 219 11.50 1.61 -0.04
N GLY A 220 11.97 2.80 0.29
CA GLY A 220 11.95 3.28 1.66
C GLY A 220 10.54 3.44 2.25
N LEU A 221 9.54 3.80 1.44
CA LEU A 221 8.13 3.80 1.85
C LEU A 221 7.61 2.39 2.10
N LEU A 222 7.90 1.43 1.22
CA LEU A 222 7.52 0.03 1.43
C LEU A 222 8.17 -0.54 2.70
N GLU A 223 9.45 -0.24 2.92
CA GLU A 223 10.18 -0.62 4.12
C GLU A 223 9.57 0.00 5.39
N LYS A 224 9.27 1.30 5.37
CA LYS A 224 8.58 2.01 6.46
C LYS A 224 7.24 1.37 6.80
N ILE A 225 6.40 1.10 5.79
CA ILE A 225 5.09 0.47 5.96
C ILE A 225 5.23 -0.94 6.54
N CYS A 226 6.23 -1.71 6.08
CA CYS A 226 6.49 -3.05 6.60
C CYS A 226 6.96 -3.01 8.05
N LYS A 227 7.88 -2.09 8.38
CA LYS A 227 8.37 -1.87 9.75
C LYS A 227 7.24 -1.55 10.69
N GLN A 228 6.35 -0.64 10.31
CA GLN A 228 5.17 -0.32 11.12
C GLN A 228 4.28 -1.55 11.34
N ALA A 229 4.07 -2.39 10.32
CA ALA A 229 3.31 -3.63 10.49
C ALA A 229 3.99 -4.59 11.47
N ILE A 230 5.32 -4.64 11.50
CA ILE A 230 6.10 -5.42 12.48
C ILE A 230 5.89 -4.84 13.89
N ASP A 231 6.06 -3.53 14.05
CA ASP A 231 5.91 -2.85 15.35
C ASP A 231 4.48 -2.96 15.91
N LEU A 232 3.47 -3.02 15.04
CA LEU A 232 2.08 -3.25 15.43
C LEU A 232 1.78 -4.73 15.73
N ALA A 233 2.55 -5.66 15.18
CA ALA A 233 2.42 -7.08 15.49
C ALA A 233 2.99 -7.40 16.88
N THR A 234 4.06 -6.71 17.31
CA THR A 234 4.71 -6.94 18.60
C THR A 234 3.96 -6.32 19.78
N LYS A 235 3.17 -5.27 19.55
CA LYS A 235 2.33 -4.61 20.57
C LYS A 235 1.02 -5.35 20.89
N ASN A 236 0.62 -6.34 20.08
CA ASN A 236 -0.71 -7.00 20.09
C ASN A 236 -0.69 -8.46 20.58
#